data_AF-A0A376RS13-F1
#
_entry.id   AF-A0A376RS13-F1
#
_cell.length_a   1.000
_cell.length_b   1.000
_cell.length_c   1.000
_cell.angle_alpha   90.00
_cell.angle_beta   90.00
_cell.angle_gamma   90.00
#
_symmetry.space_group_name_H-M   'P 1'
#
loop_
_entity.id
_entity.type
_entity.pdbx_description
1 polymer ?
#
loop_
_entity_poly.entity_id
_entity_poly.type
_entity_poly.pdbx_seq_one_letter_code
_entity_poly.pdbx_strand_id
1 'polypeptide(L)'
;MIPFNAPPVVGTELDYMQSAMGSGKLCGDGGFTRRCQQWLEQRFGSAKVLLTPSCTASLEMAALLLDIQPGDEVIMPSYTFVSTANAFVLRGAKIVFVDVRPDTMNIDETLIGSGDHRQNARYRAGPLRGCGLRNGHHYGVGEKA
;
A
#
# COMPACT_ATOMS: atom_id res chain seq x y z
N MET A 1 -20.84 19.97 23.88
CA MET A 1 -19.90 18.83 23.80
C MET A 1 -19.16 18.95 22.48
N ILE A 2 -17.82 19.01 22.47
CA ILE A 2 -17.02 19.08 21.24
C ILE A 2 -16.51 17.66 20.93
N PRO A 3 -16.85 17.06 19.77
CA PRO A 3 -16.39 15.71 19.41
C PRO A 3 -14.94 15.72 18.93
N PHE A 4 -14.25 14.58 19.03
CA PHE A 4 -12.89 14.39 18.50
C PHE A 4 -12.87 14.38 16.96
N ASN A 5 -13.85 13.73 16.33
CA ASN A 5 -13.99 13.66 14.88
C ASN A 5 -15.47 13.70 14.48
N ALA A 6 -15.75 14.34 13.35
CA ALA A 6 -17.04 14.29 12.67
C ALA A 6 -16.78 14.00 11.18
N PRO A 7 -17.56 13.10 10.55
CA PRO A 7 -17.44 12.85 9.12
C PRO A 7 -17.65 14.14 8.30
N PRO A 8 -16.87 14.37 7.24
CA PRO A 8 -17.11 15.49 6.32
C PRO A 8 -18.48 15.36 5.66
N VAL A 9 -19.28 16.42 5.71
CA VAL A 9 -20.55 16.55 4.99
C VAL A 9 -20.53 17.86 4.20
N VAL A 10 -20.57 17.74 2.87
CA VAL A 10 -20.46 18.84 1.90
C VAL A 10 -21.85 19.35 1.50
N GLY A 11 -22.88 18.49 1.51
CA GLY A 11 -24.27 18.82 1.21
C GLY A 11 -24.76 18.35 -0.16
N THR A 12 -23.89 17.77 -1.00
CA THR A 12 -24.25 17.25 -2.34
C THR A 12 -24.23 15.72 -2.43
N GLU A 13 -23.93 15.04 -1.32
CA GLU A 13 -23.77 13.58 -1.29
C GLU A 13 -25.09 12.86 -1.64
N LEU A 14 -26.22 13.35 -1.12
CA LEU A 14 -27.54 12.80 -1.41
C LEU A 14 -27.88 12.87 -2.90
N ASP A 15 -27.59 13.98 -3.55
CA ASP A 15 -27.84 14.17 -4.98
C ASP A 15 -27.02 13.19 -5.83
N TYR A 16 -25.75 13.00 -5.49
CA TYR A 16 -24.91 12.03 -6.19
C TYR A 16 -25.32 10.58 -5.92
N MET A 17 -25.74 10.24 -4.70
CA MET A 17 -26.29 8.91 -4.41
C MET A 17 -27.58 8.66 -5.19
N GLN A 18 -28.48 9.64 -5.25
CA GLN A 18 -29.70 9.55 -6.06
C GLN A 18 -29.37 9.38 -7.55
N SER A 19 -28.42 10.16 -8.07
CA SER A 19 -27.94 10.01 -9.45
C SER A 19 -27.35 8.61 -9.71
N ALA A 20 -26.60 8.05 -8.76
CA ALA A 20 -26.06 6.70 -8.86
C ALA A 20 -27.18 5.65 -8.89
N MET A 21 -28.17 5.75 -8.00
CA MET A 21 -29.34 4.86 -7.98
C MET A 21 -30.15 4.96 -9.28
N GLY A 22 -30.35 6.18 -9.79
CA GLY A 22 -31.04 6.42 -11.06
C GLY A 22 -30.31 5.85 -12.29
N SER A 23 -29.00 5.61 -12.20
CA SER A 23 -28.22 5.00 -13.30
C SER A 23 -28.44 3.49 -13.47
N GLY A 24 -29.02 2.81 -12.48
CA GLY A 24 -29.22 1.36 -12.49
C GLY A 24 -27.95 0.51 -12.30
N LYS A 25 -26.77 1.12 -12.07
CA LYS A 25 -25.51 0.40 -11.80
C LYS A 25 -24.86 0.85 -10.49
N LEU A 26 -25.08 0.06 -9.43
CA LEU A 26 -24.60 0.32 -8.07
C LEU A 26 -23.39 -0.54 -7.65
N CYS A 27 -23.06 -1.58 -8.40
CA CYS A 27 -21.87 -2.40 -8.12
C CYS A 27 -20.58 -1.68 -8.48
N GLY A 28 -19.44 -2.30 -8.13
CA GLY A 28 -18.10 -1.82 -8.47
C GLY A 28 -17.91 -1.51 -9.96
N ASP A 29 -16.88 -0.72 -10.26
CA ASP A 29 -16.59 -0.23 -11.62
C ASP A 29 -17.79 0.49 -12.27
N GLY A 30 -18.55 1.21 -11.45
CA GLY A 30 -19.65 2.09 -11.86
C GLY A 30 -19.17 3.42 -12.43
N GLY A 31 -20.13 4.28 -12.79
CA GLY A 31 -19.85 5.62 -13.32
C GLY A 31 -19.07 6.50 -12.33
N PHE A 32 -19.51 6.53 -11.08
CA PHE A 32 -18.85 7.31 -10.03
C PHE A 32 -17.48 6.74 -9.63
N THR A 33 -17.30 5.42 -9.63
CA THR A 33 -15.97 4.79 -9.47
C THR A 33 -14.98 5.32 -10.49
N ARG A 34 -15.35 5.29 -11.79
CA ARG A 34 -14.47 5.81 -12.86
C ARG A 34 -14.19 7.30 -12.71
N ARG A 35 -15.19 8.12 -12.36
CA ARG A 35 -15.02 9.56 -12.15
C ARG A 35 -14.02 9.84 -11.03
N CYS A 36 -14.15 9.17 -9.89
CA CYS A 36 -13.22 9.32 -8.77
C CYS A 36 -11.81 8.87 -9.15
N GLN A 37 -11.66 7.72 -9.80
CA GLN A 37 -10.35 7.23 -10.25
C GLN A 37 -9.68 8.20 -11.22
N GLN A 38 -10.41 8.68 -12.24
CA GLN A 38 -9.89 9.66 -13.19
C GLN A 38 -9.48 10.96 -12.52
N TRP A 39 -10.30 11.46 -11.59
CA TRP A 39 -9.97 12.66 -10.83
C TRP A 39 -8.68 12.48 -10.00
N LEU A 40 -8.53 11.33 -9.32
CA LEU A 40 -7.34 11.01 -8.53
C LEU A 40 -6.10 10.85 -9.41
N GLU A 41 -6.23 10.17 -10.56
CA GLU A 41 -5.16 10.00 -11.56
C GLU A 41 -4.68 11.37 -12.08
N GLN A 42 -5.60 12.25 -12.46
CA GLN A 42 -5.28 13.60 -12.94
C GLN A 42 -4.68 14.48 -11.84
N ARG A 43 -5.21 14.41 -10.62
CA ARG A 43 -4.81 15.28 -9.51
C ARG A 43 -3.46 14.91 -8.92
N PHE A 44 -3.11 13.62 -8.89
CA PHE A 44 -1.90 13.09 -8.27
C PHE A 44 -0.85 12.59 -9.27
N GLY A 45 -1.18 12.51 -10.56
CA GLY A 45 -0.25 12.01 -11.59
C GLY A 45 0.02 10.51 -11.49
N SER A 46 -0.85 9.75 -10.82
CA SER A 46 -0.71 8.28 -10.75
C SER A 46 -1.01 7.65 -12.11
N ALA A 47 -0.25 6.61 -12.48
CA ALA A 47 -0.50 5.84 -13.70
C ALA A 47 -1.88 5.15 -13.67
N LYS A 48 -2.31 4.72 -12.48
CA LYS A 48 -3.63 4.13 -12.26
C LYS A 48 -4.11 4.35 -10.83
N VAL A 49 -5.41 4.54 -10.66
CA VAL A 49 -6.09 4.50 -9.36
C VAL A 49 -7.19 3.46 -9.39
N LEU A 50 -7.27 2.65 -8.33
CA LEU A 50 -8.27 1.60 -8.13
C LEU A 50 -8.94 1.81 -6.77
N LEU A 51 -10.27 1.94 -6.77
CA LEU A 51 -11.02 2.07 -5.52
C LEU A 51 -11.20 0.71 -4.85
N THR A 52 -10.93 0.65 -3.56
CA THR A 52 -11.08 -0.54 -2.72
C THR A 52 -12.04 -0.25 -1.56
N PRO A 53 -12.54 -1.28 -0.86
CA PRO A 53 -13.45 -1.10 0.27
C PRO A 53 -12.82 -0.39 1.48
N SER A 54 -11.50 -0.41 1.62
CA SER A 54 -10.77 0.23 2.72
C SER A 54 -9.26 0.34 2.41
N CYS A 55 -8.55 1.18 3.17
CA CYS A 55 -7.09 1.27 3.08
C CYS A 55 -6.40 -0.08 3.43
N THR A 56 -6.97 -0.86 4.35
CA THR A 56 -6.49 -2.23 4.65
C THR A 56 -6.54 -3.11 3.41
N ALA A 57 -7.67 -3.12 2.68
CA ALA A 57 -7.80 -3.90 1.45
C ALA A 57 -6.83 -3.44 0.35
N SER A 58 -6.53 -2.13 0.27
CA SER A 58 -5.49 -1.61 -0.62
C SER A 58 -4.10 -2.13 -0.27
N LEU A 59 -3.75 -2.20 1.01
CA LEU A 59 -2.47 -2.72 1.47
C LEU A 59 -2.34 -4.23 1.23
N GLU A 60 -3.40 -5.01 1.49
CA GLU A 60 -3.44 -6.44 1.19
C GLU A 60 -3.31 -6.69 -0.32
N MET A 61 -4.01 -5.91 -1.14
CA MET A 61 -3.88 -5.95 -2.61
C MET A 61 -2.45 -5.63 -3.05
N ALA A 62 -1.80 -4.64 -2.44
CA ALA A 62 -0.41 -4.30 -2.74
C ALA A 62 0.56 -5.44 -2.36
N ALA A 63 0.38 -6.06 -1.19
CA ALA A 63 1.17 -7.21 -0.75
C ALA A 63 0.99 -8.42 -1.70
N LEU A 64 -0.24 -8.64 -2.19
CA LEU A 64 -0.52 -9.68 -3.19
C LEU A 64 0.12 -9.35 -4.54
N LEU A 65 0.02 -8.10 -4.99
CA LEU A 65 0.56 -7.65 -6.29
C LEU A 65 2.09 -7.73 -6.34
N LEU A 66 2.77 -7.47 -5.22
CA LEU A 66 4.22 -7.61 -5.08
C LEU A 66 4.67 -9.07 -4.94
N ASP A 67 3.74 -10.03 -4.95
CA ASP A 67 3.98 -11.47 -4.80
C ASP A 67 4.80 -11.82 -3.54
N ILE A 68 4.47 -11.16 -2.42
CA ILE A 68 5.13 -11.41 -1.13
C ILE A 68 4.99 -12.88 -0.74
N GLN A 69 6.13 -13.50 -0.44
CA GLN A 69 6.24 -14.90 -0.05
C GLN A 69 6.48 -15.06 1.45
N PRO A 70 6.14 -16.24 2.03
CA PRO A 70 6.50 -16.56 3.40
C PRO A 70 8.00 -16.42 3.66
N GLY A 71 8.36 -15.65 4.68
CA GLY A 71 9.75 -15.37 5.05
C GLY A 71 10.36 -14.12 4.41
N ASP A 72 9.69 -13.48 3.44
CA ASP A 72 10.11 -12.18 2.93
C ASP A 72 10.07 -11.13 4.04
N GLU A 73 11.05 -10.22 4.05
CA GLU A 73 11.13 -9.15 5.05
C GLU A 73 10.49 -7.87 4.54
N VAL A 74 9.61 -7.28 5.36
CA VAL A 74 8.95 -5.99 5.07
C VAL A 74 9.28 -5.00 6.18
N ILE A 75 9.94 -3.91 5.79
CA ILE A 75 10.36 -2.84 6.71
C ILE A 75 9.21 -1.84 6.88
N MET A 76 8.89 -1.48 8.12
CA MET A 76 7.90 -0.45 8.46
C MET A 76 8.17 0.15 9.85
N PRO A 77 7.65 1.35 10.16
CA PRO A 77 7.78 1.90 11.50
C PRO A 77 6.99 1.08 12.53
N SER A 78 7.49 1.00 13.76
CA SER A 78 6.74 0.43 14.89
C SER A 78 5.55 1.32 15.30
N TYR A 79 5.68 2.64 15.11
CA TYR A 79 4.64 3.63 15.37
C TYR A 79 3.77 3.84 14.12
N THR A 80 2.78 2.97 13.95
CA THR A 80 1.81 3.05 12.84
C THR A 80 0.49 2.35 13.21
N PHE A 81 -0.52 2.46 12.35
CA PHE A 81 -1.77 1.72 12.52
C PHE A 81 -1.58 0.23 12.16
N VAL A 82 -2.27 -0.65 12.91
CA VAL A 82 -2.10 -2.11 12.84
C VAL A 82 -2.29 -2.71 11.44
N SER A 83 -3.18 -2.13 10.62
CA SER A 83 -3.41 -2.59 9.24
C SER A 83 -2.14 -2.58 8.38
N THR A 84 -1.17 -1.72 8.71
CA THR A 84 0.12 -1.65 8.00
C THR A 84 0.89 -2.96 8.11
N ALA A 85 0.91 -3.58 9.29
CA ALA A 85 1.58 -4.86 9.50
C ALA A 85 0.74 -6.05 9.03
N ASN A 86 -0.57 -6.03 9.34
CA ASN A 86 -1.47 -7.15 9.05
C ASN A 86 -1.48 -7.52 7.56
N ALA A 87 -1.49 -6.53 6.66
CA ALA A 87 -1.53 -6.76 5.22
C ALA A 87 -0.39 -7.65 4.71
N PHE A 88 0.80 -7.54 5.30
CA PHE A 88 1.98 -8.31 4.89
C PHE A 88 2.13 -9.60 5.70
N VAL A 89 1.79 -9.60 6.99
CA VAL A 89 1.79 -10.81 7.82
C VAL A 89 0.81 -11.86 7.29
N LEU A 90 -0.35 -11.44 6.76
CA LEU A 90 -1.31 -12.33 6.11
C LEU A 90 -0.72 -13.09 4.91
N ARG A 91 0.35 -12.57 4.29
CA ARG A 91 1.09 -13.23 3.20
C ARG A 91 2.26 -14.09 3.71
N GLY A 92 2.48 -14.17 5.02
CA GLY A 92 3.59 -14.89 5.65
C GLY A 92 4.89 -14.08 5.76
N ALA A 93 4.84 -12.77 5.52
CA ALA A 93 6.01 -11.92 5.62
C ALA A 93 6.48 -11.77 7.07
N LYS A 94 7.80 -11.63 7.24
CA LYS A 94 8.42 -11.23 8.50
C LYS A 94 8.51 -9.70 8.55
N ILE A 95 7.85 -9.11 9.54
CA ILE A 95 7.92 -7.65 9.73
C ILE A 95 9.22 -7.27 10.43
N VAL A 96 9.89 -6.25 9.89
CA VAL A 96 11.10 -5.66 10.44
C VAL A 96 10.78 -4.23 10.86
N PHE A 97 10.66 -4.01 12.17
CA PHE A 97 10.34 -2.70 12.70
C PHE A 97 11.56 -1.79 12.76
N VAL A 98 11.35 -0.53 12.37
CA VAL A 98 12.32 0.56 12.48
C VAL A 98 11.74 1.64 13.38
N ASP A 99 12.62 2.33 14.11
CA ASP A 99 12.21 3.42 14.99
C ASP A 99 11.77 4.66 14.20
N VAL A 100 11.16 5.62 14.90
CA VAL A 100 10.68 6.87 14.32
C VAL A 100 11.48 8.06 14.81
N ARG A 101 11.52 9.12 13.99
CA ARG A 101 12.09 10.39 14.40
C ARG A 101 11.17 11.11 15.39
N PRO A 102 11.69 11.60 16.54
CA PRO A 102 10.87 12.29 17.54
C PRO A 102 10.30 13.65 17.10
N ASP A 103 10.79 14.22 16.01
CA ASP A 103 10.31 15.52 15.51
C ASP A 103 9.11 15.41 14.56
N THR A 104 8.98 14.27 13.87
CA THR A 104 7.95 14.06 12.84
C THR A 104 7.07 12.83 13.08
N MET A 105 7.48 11.92 13.96
CA MET A 105 6.88 10.59 14.16
C MET A 105 6.88 9.70 12.92
N ASN A 106 7.60 10.08 11.86
CA ASN A 106 7.82 9.24 10.69
C ASN A 106 9.00 8.29 10.92
N ILE A 107 9.03 7.19 10.15
CA ILE A 107 10.17 6.25 10.16
C ILE A 107 11.49 7.00 10.03
N ASP A 108 12.48 6.67 10.87
CA ASP A 108 13.81 7.24 10.76
C ASP A 108 14.53 6.66 9.54
N GLU A 109 14.65 7.49 8.50
CA GLU A 109 15.24 7.12 7.23
C GLU A 109 16.70 6.68 7.35
N THR A 110 17.42 7.16 8.37
CA THR A 110 18.83 6.84 8.59
C THR A 110 19.03 5.41 9.11
N LEU A 111 17.97 4.82 9.66
CA LEU A 111 17.97 3.48 10.23
C LEU A 111 17.58 2.38 9.24
N ILE A 112 16.95 2.71 8.10
CA ILE A 112 16.41 1.72 7.15
C ILE A 112 17.50 0.82 6.55
N GLY A 113 18.72 1.34 6.32
CA GLY A 113 19.80 0.63 5.65
C GLY A 113 20.87 0.03 6.57
N SER A 114 20.90 0.39 7.86
CA SER A 114 22.04 0.13 8.76
C SER A 114 22.11 -1.29 9.32
N GLY A 115 21.17 -2.19 8.96
CA GLY A 115 21.18 -3.59 9.43
C GLY A 115 20.98 -3.75 10.95
N ASP A 116 20.79 -2.63 11.66
CA ASP A 116 20.61 -2.57 13.11
C ASP A 116 19.23 -3.05 13.56
N HIS A 117 18.37 -3.35 12.58
CA HIS A 117 17.13 -4.14 12.69
C HIS A 117 17.30 -5.46 13.47
N ARG A 118 18.52 -5.97 13.59
CA ARG A 118 18.84 -7.18 14.36
C ARG A 118 18.88 -6.95 15.88
N GLN A 119 19.06 -5.72 16.36
CA GLN A 119 19.24 -5.48 17.80
C GLN A 119 17.92 -5.47 18.59
N ASN A 120 16.78 -5.23 17.94
CA ASN A 120 15.46 -5.26 18.60
C ASN A 120 14.75 -6.62 18.52
N ALA A 121 15.43 -7.67 18.10
CA ALA A 121 14.86 -9.01 17.99
C ALA A 121 15.67 -10.04 18.77
N ARG A 122 15.12 -10.52 19.88
CA ARG A 122 15.37 -11.88 20.41
C ARG A 122 14.96 -13.00 19.41
N TYR A 123 14.85 -12.69 18.12
CA TYR A 123 14.47 -13.60 17.05
C TYR A 123 15.60 -13.66 16.02
N ARG A 124 16.36 -14.76 16.06
CA ARG A 124 17.35 -15.14 15.05
C ARG A 124 16.63 -15.32 13.69
N ALA A 125 16.88 -14.44 12.74
CA ALA A 125 16.54 -14.68 11.34
C ALA A 125 17.81 -15.03 10.54
N GLY A 126 17.70 -16.06 9.71
CA GLY A 126 18.75 -16.54 8.82
C GLY A 126 19.08 -15.56 7.68
N PRO A 127 20.09 -15.89 6.85
CA PRO A 127 20.67 -14.95 5.90
C PRO A 127 19.68 -14.55 4.79
N LEU A 128 19.60 -13.24 4.57
CA LEU A 128 18.87 -12.59 3.48
C LEU A 128 19.36 -13.11 2.13
N ARG A 129 18.47 -13.72 1.32
CA ARG A 129 18.76 -13.96 -0.10
C ARG A 129 18.38 -12.68 -0.86
N GLY A 130 19.36 -12.14 -1.60
CA GLY A 130 19.19 -10.93 -2.41
C GLY A 130 18.00 -11.04 -3.34
N CYS A 131 17.18 -9.99 -3.35
CA CYS A 131 16.08 -9.81 -4.29
C CYS A 131 16.68 -9.59 -5.69
N GLY A 132 16.88 -10.69 -6.42
CA GLY A 132 17.29 -10.67 -7.82
C GLY A 132 16.07 -10.44 -8.71
N LEU A 133 15.98 -9.23 -9.27
CA LEU A 133 15.11 -8.89 -10.39
C LEU A 133 15.40 -9.88 -11.55
N ARG A 134 14.56 -10.91 -11.70
CA ARG A 134 14.58 -11.82 -12.85
C ARG A 134 13.80 -11.21 -14.01
N ASN A 135 14.44 -10.30 -14.75
CA ASN A 135 13.98 -9.92 -16.08
C ASN A 135 14.77 -10.70 -17.14
N GLY A 136 14.25 -11.87 -17.49
CA GLY A 136 14.69 -12.65 -18.65
C GLY A 136 13.67 -12.54 -19.77
N HIS A 137 13.66 -11.41 -20.48
CA HIS A 137 13.04 -11.33 -21.81
C HIS A 137 14.16 -11.25 -22.85
N HIS A 138 14.47 -12.40 -23.44
CA HIS A 138 15.25 -12.49 -24.67
C HIS A 138 14.45 -11.84 -25.81
N TYR A 139 14.91 -10.68 -26.29
CA TYR A 139 14.64 -10.22 -27.64
C TYR A 139 15.99 -10.02 -28.33
N GLY A 140 16.18 -10.77 -29.42
CA GLY A 140 17.43 -10.81 -30.17
C GLY A 140 17.70 -9.53 -30.96
N VAL A 141 18.98 -9.27 -31.17
CA VAL A 141 19.47 -8.43 -32.26
C VAL A 141 20.58 -9.22 -32.94
N GLY A 142 20.38 -9.53 -34.22
CA GLY A 142 21.30 -10.30 -35.04
C GLY A 142 22.58 -9.52 -35.35
N GLU A 143 23.71 -10.22 -35.28
CA GLU A 143 24.99 -9.77 -35.80
C GLU A 143 25.01 -9.96 -37.33
N LYS A 144 25.20 -8.85 -38.04
CA LYS A 144 25.72 -8.82 -39.40
C LYS A 144 27.21 -8.45 -39.32
N ALA A 145 27.97 -9.12 -40.18
CA ALA A 145 29.38 -8.94 -40.55
C ALA A 145 30.41 -9.58 -39.62
#